data_AF-A0A7V8LJG8-F1
#
_entry.id   AF-A0A7V8LJG8-F1
#
_cell.length_a   1.000
_cell.length_b   1.000
_cell.length_c   1.000
_cell.angle_alpha   90.00
_cell.angle_beta   90.00
_cell.angle_gamma   90.00
#
_symmetry.space_group_name_H-M   'P 1'
#
loop_
_entity.id
_entity.type
_entity.pdbx_description
1 polymer ?
#
loop_
_entity_poly.entity_id
_entity_poly.type
_entity_poly.pdbx_seq_one_letter_code
_entity_poly.pdbx_strand_id
1 'polypeptide(L)'
;MTVRRGTTNRNDRGSAESRRIRRQWLLDQFGDGTTCQCSTCPTVLDFDSITVDRHPVAGVDGGTYRRGNIRPQCAPCASLQGGKMSAQRRPLKVDSLVRVRQGGKVYRIGILRGGWAHLRAGAKHPEAAKSAFGWRKPDTLIRVPA
;
A
#
# COMPACT_ATOMS: atom_id res chain seq x y z
N MET A 1 8.51 -1.39 21.86
CA MET A 1 8.78 -2.60 21.04
C MET A 1 7.81 -2.64 19.87
N THR A 2 8.23 -2.20 18.69
CA THR A 2 7.40 -2.26 17.47
C THR A 2 7.41 -3.69 16.95
N VAL A 3 6.38 -4.47 17.31
CA VAL A 3 6.19 -5.82 16.80
C VAL A 3 6.07 -5.73 15.28
N ARG A 4 7.13 -6.12 14.56
CA ARG A 4 7.06 -6.36 13.12
C ARG A 4 6.10 -7.53 12.93
N ARG A 5 4.82 -7.24 12.68
CA ARG A 5 3.88 -8.28 12.25
C ARG A 5 4.45 -8.88 10.97
N GLY A 6 4.81 -10.15 11.03
CA GLY A 6 5.30 -10.90 9.88
C GLY A 6 4.30 -10.81 8.73
N THR A 7 4.81 -10.85 7.51
CA THR A 7 4.01 -11.06 6.29
C THR A 7 3.39 -12.46 6.24
N THR A 8 3.80 -13.35 7.14
CA THR A 8 3.34 -14.72 7.31
C THR A 8 2.11 -14.80 8.21
N ASN A 9 0.98 -14.78 7.53
CA ASN A 9 -0.32 -15.40 7.74
C ASN A 9 -0.64 -16.38 8.91
N ARG A 10 -0.03 -16.31 10.09
CA ARG A 10 -0.30 -17.27 11.17
C ARG A 10 -1.31 -16.72 12.18
N ASN A 11 -2.42 -17.45 12.31
CA ASN A 11 -3.53 -17.36 13.27
C ASN A 11 -4.43 -16.10 13.30
N ASP A 12 -4.01 -14.93 12.83
CA ASP A 12 -4.79 -13.68 13.00
C ASP A 12 -5.90 -13.45 11.93
N ARG A 13 -6.15 -14.41 11.03
CA ARG A 13 -7.19 -14.29 9.97
C ARG A 13 -8.60 -14.74 10.42
N GLY A 14 -8.75 -15.22 11.65
CA GLY A 14 -10.00 -15.77 12.19
C GLY A 14 -10.32 -17.18 11.69
N SER A 15 -11.48 -17.73 12.08
CA SER A 15 -11.98 -19.04 11.62
C SER A 15 -12.56 -18.95 10.21
N ALA A 16 -12.78 -20.10 9.55
CA ALA A 16 -13.48 -20.15 8.27
C ALA A 16 -14.86 -19.49 8.37
N GLU A 17 -15.56 -19.75 9.47
CA GLU A 17 -16.86 -19.15 9.77
C GLU A 17 -16.79 -17.63 9.85
N SER A 18 -15.83 -17.08 10.60
CA SER A 18 -15.64 -15.62 10.64
C SER A 18 -15.31 -15.01 9.27
N ARG A 19 -14.74 -15.77 8.32
CA ARG A 19 -14.55 -15.30 6.94
C ARG A 19 -15.85 -15.30 6.16
N ARG A 20 -16.70 -16.32 6.33
CA ARG A 20 -18.03 -16.39 5.70
C ARG A 20 -18.91 -15.25 6.17
N ILE A 21 -19.02 -15.05 7.49
CA ILE A 21 -19.80 -13.95 8.10
C ILE A 21 -19.34 -12.59 7.59
N ARG A 22 -18.03 -12.36 7.45
CA ARG A 22 -17.51 -11.08 6.91
C ARG A 22 -17.87 -10.88 5.44
N ARG A 23 -17.75 -11.92 4.62
CA ARG A 23 -18.10 -11.84 3.19
C ARG A 23 -19.58 -11.58 3.02
N GLN A 24 -20.42 -12.32 3.75
CA GLN A 24 -21.87 -12.11 3.75
C GLN A 24 -22.22 -10.69 4.18
N TRP A 25 -21.65 -10.22 5.28
CA TRP A 25 -21.88 -8.85 5.75
C TRP A 25 -21.51 -7.79 4.70
N LEU A 26 -20.45 -8.00 3.90
CA LEU A 26 -20.11 -7.06 2.84
C LEU A 26 -21.16 -7.06 1.72
N LEU A 27 -21.70 -8.22 1.35
CA LEU A 27 -22.78 -8.32 0.36
C LEU A 27 -24.06 -7.66 0.89
N ASP A 28 -24.38 -7.87 2.17
CA ASP A 28 -25.57 -7.31 2.81
C ASP A 28 -25.50 -5.77 2.94
N GLN A 29 -24.29 -5.21 3.08
CA GLN A 29 -24.12 -3.77 3.32
C GLN A 29 -23.81 -2.95 2.08
N PHE A 30 -23.07 -3.51 1.13
CA PHE A 30 -22.60 -2.79 -0.05
C PHE A 30 -23.30 -3.28 -1.33
N GLY A 31 -24.32 -4.10 -1.19
CA GLY A 31 -25.01 -4.76 -2.30
C GLY A 31 -26.42 -5.21 -1.93
N ASP A 32 -26.85 -6.33 -2.51
CA ASP A 32 -28.20 -6.88 -2.37
C ASP A 32 -28.24 -8.16 -1.49
N GLY A 33 -27.16 -8.46 -0.78
CA GLY A 33 -27.00 -9.70 0.00
C GLY A 33 -26.48 -10.90 -0.79
N THR A 34 -26.44 -10.84 -2.12
CA THR A 34 -25.86 -11.90 -2.98
C THR A 34 -24.67 -11.40 -3.77
N THR A 35 -24.75 -10.17 -4.27
CA THR A 35 -23.72 -9.51 -5.06
C THR A 35 -23.49 -8.08 -4.56
N CYS A 36 -22.32 -7.55 -4.84
CA CYS A 36 -21.98 -6.15 -4.58
C CYS A 36 -20.97 -5.64 -5.62
N GLN A 37 -20.80 -4.33 -5.77
CA GLN A 37 -19.72 -3.78 -6.60
C GLN A 37 -18.40 -3.68 -5.82
N CYS A 38 -17.28 -3.95 -6.52
CA CYS A 38 -15.96 -3.68 -5.99
C CYS A 38 -15.78 -2.19 -5.66
N SER A 39 -15.22 -1.86 -4.50
CA SER A 39 -14.99 -0.47 -4.09
C SER A 39 -13.90 0.28 -4.87
N THR A 40 -13.35 -0.29 -5.94
CA THR A 40 -12.23 0.29 -6.71
C THR A 40 -12.45 0.24 -8.22
N CYS A 41 -13.18 -0.76 -8.70
CA CYS A 41 -13.45 -0.97 -10.13
C CYS A 41 -14.92 -1.38 -10.31
N PRO A 42 -15.50 -1.28 -11.52
CA PRO A 42 -16.91 -1.58 -11.74
C PRO A 42 -17.27 -3.09 -11.70
N THR A 43 -16.34 -3.95 -11.31
CA THR A 43 -16.57 -5.41 -11.24
C THR A 43 -17.61 -5.76 -10.18
N VAL A 44 -18.60 -6.56 -10.57
CA VAL A 44 -19.57 -7.16 -9.65
C VAL A 44 -18.94 -8.39 -8.99
N LEU A 45 -19.12 -8.51 -7.68
CA LEU A 45 -18.56 -9.54 -6.82
C LEU A 45 -19.69 -10.31 -6.16
N ASP A 46 -19.55 -11.61 -6.12
CA ASP A 46 -20.37 -12.55 -5.36
C ASP A 46 -19.61 -13.05 -4.11
N PHE A 47 -20.21 -13.99 -3.39
CA PHE A 47 -19.64 -14.56 -2.16
C PHE A 47 -18.26 -15.22 -2.36
N ASP A 48 -17.95 -15.73 -3.54
CA ASP A 48 -16.73 -16.49 -3.82
C ASP A 48 -15.61 -15.62 -4.40
N SER A 49 -15.97 -14.61 -5.19
CA SER A 49 -15.04 -13.67 -5.81
C SER A 49 -14.70 -12.47 -4.93
N ILE A 50 -15.53 -12.16 -3.93
CA ILE A 50 -15.31 -11.05 -3.00
C ILE A 50 -14.09 -11.27 -2.11
N THR A 51 -13.23 -10.27 -2.06
CA THR A 51 -12.13 -10.19 -1.09
C THR A 51 -12.40 -9.10 -0.07
N VAL A 52 -11.96 -9.35 1.17
CA VAL A 52 -12.13 -8.42 2.29
C VAL A 52 -10.88 -7.53 2.39
N ASP A 53 -10.95 -6.34 1.80
CA ASP A 53 -9.89 -5.33 1.93
C ASP A 53 -10.05 -4.56 3.24
N ARG A 54 -8.94 -4.12 3.84
CA ARG A 54 -8.94 -3.31 5.08
C ARG A 54 -8.73 -1.84 4.73
N HIS A 55 -9.74 -1.02 4.97
CA HIS A 55 -9.79 0.38 4.60
C HIS A 55 -10.71 1.15 5.56
N PRO A 56 -10.37 2.36 6.03
CA PRO A 56 -9.27 3.22 5.57
C PRO A 56 -7.89 2.83 6.10
N VAL A 57 -7.82 2.11 7.22
CA VAL A 57 -6.55 1.70 7.79
C VAL A 57 -6.20 0.30 7.30
N ALA A 58 -5.08 0.19 6.60
CA ALA A 58 -4.62 -1.09 6.07
C ALA A 58 -4.03 -1.98 7.17
N GLY A 59 -4.01 -3.29 6.95
CA GLY A 59 -3.51 -4.25 7.95
C GLY A 59 -2.07 -4.03 8.40
N VAL A 60 -1.20 -3.62 7.48
CA VAL A 60 0.20 -3.29 7.77
C VAL A 60 0.34 -2.06 8.68
N ASP A 61 -0.65 -1.17 8.66
CA ASP A 61 -0.71 0.05 9.48
C ASP A 61 -1.55 -0.16 10.75
N GLY A 62 -1.89 -1.42 11.09
CA GLY A 62 -2.67 -1.77 12.28
C GLY A 62 -4.18 -1.92 12.04
N GLY A 63 -4.63 -1.82 10.79
CA GLY A 63 -6.02 -2.01 10.40
C GLY A 63 -6.57 -3.38 10.77
N THR A 64 -7.81 -3.40 11.24
CA THR A 64 -8.50 -4.62 11.70
C THR A 64 -9.63 -5.01 10.75
N TYR A 65 -10.17 -6.22 10.89
CA TYR A 65 -11.35 -6.67 10.14
C TYR A 65 -12.68 -6.21 10.76
N ARG A 66 -12.67 -5.09 11.50
CA ARG A 66 -13.90 -4.50 12.05
C ARG A 66 -14.73 -3.92 10.90
N ARG A 67 -16.05 -3.95 11.05
CA ARG A 67 -17.04 -3.53 10.04
C ARG A 67 -16.77 -2.13 9.47
N GLY A 68 -16.42 -1.16 10.32
CA GLY A 68 -16.04 0.20 9.89
C GLY A 68 -14.64 0.33 9.26
N ASN A 69 -13.89 -0.76 9.08
CA ASN A 69 -12.56 -0.77 8.48
C ASN A 69 -12.41 -1.83 7.38
N ILE A 70 -13.51 -2.32 6.81
CA ILE A 70 -13.49 -3.30 5.71
C ILE A 70 -14.41 -2.87 4.57
N ARG A 71 -14.06 -3.27 3.35
CA ARG A 71 -14.83 -2.99 2.14
C ARG A 71 -14.73 -4.15 1.14
N PRO A 72 -15.70 -4.30 0.21
CA PRO A 72 -15.62 -5.29 -0.86
C PRO A 72 -14.58 -4.90 -1.90
N GLN A 73 -13.71 -5.84 -2.27
CA GLN A 73 -12.75 -5.61 -3.35
C GLN A 73 -12.55 -6.88 -4.18
N CYS A 74 -12.29 -6.74 -5.48
CA CYS A 74 -11.90 -7.87 -6.31
C CYS A 74 -10.44 -8.27 -6.03
N ALA A 75 -10.09 -9.54 -6.25
CA ALA A 75 -8.73 -10.03 -6.03
C ALA A 75 -7.64 -9.25 -6.81
N PRO A 76 -7.83 -8.85 -8.08
CA PRO A 76 -6.87 -8.03 -8.81
C PRO A 76 -6.60 -6.67 -8.14
N CYS A 77 -7.65 -5.95 -7.73
CA CYS A 77 -7.49 -4.65 -7.08
C CYS A 77 -6.82 -4.79 -5.70
N ALA A 78 -7.19 -5.82 -4.92
CA ALA A 78 -6.56 -6.09 -3.63
C ALA A 78 -5.06 -6.40 -3.77
N SER A 79 -4.70 -7.22 -4.76
CA SER A 79 -3.31 -7.55 -5.07
C SER A 79 -2.52 -6.31 -5.51
N LEU A 80 -3.08 -5.50 -6.43
CA LEU A 80 -2.45 -4.28 -6.91
C LEU A 80 -2.22 -3.27 -5.78
N GLN A 81 -3.22 -3.06 -4.91
CA GLN A 81 -3.11 -2.16 -3.76
C GLN A 81 -2.03 -2.64 -2.78
N GLY A 82 -2.03 -3.93 -2.45
CA GLY A 82 -1.00 -4.54 -1.62
C GLY A 82 0.41 -4.41 -2.23
N GLY A 83 0.52 -4.61 -3.55
CA GLY A 83 1.76 -4.43 -4.30
C GLY A 83 2.29 -3.00 -4.25
N LYS A 84 1.44 -1.99 -4.50
CA LYS A 84 1.78 -0.56 -4.39
C LYS A 84 2.25 -0.21 -2.98
N MET A 85 1.52 -0.66 -1.97
CA MET A 85 1.84 -0.43 -0.56
C MET A 85 3.16 -1.06 -0.14
N SER A 86 3.42 -2.29 -0.58
CA SER A 86 4.67 -3.00 -0.34
C SER A 86 5.84 -2.27 -1.01
N ALA A 87 5.70 -1.90 -2.28
CA ALA A 87 6.71 -1.17 -3.03
C ALA A 87 7.06 0.18 -2.38
N GLN A 88 6.07 0.92 -1.88
CA GLN A 88 6.28 2.19 -1.16
C GLN A 88 7.05 2.00 0.15
N ARG A 89 6.84 0.89 0.86
CA ARG A 89 7.51 0.59 2.14
C ARG A 89 8.88 -0.06 1.99
N ARG A 90 9.29 -0.45 0.77
CA ARG A 90 10.63 -1.00 0.54
C ARG A 90 11.68 0.04 0.92
N PRO A 91 12.70 -0.34 1.72
CA PRO A 91 13.74 0.58 2.13
C PRO A 91 14.38 1.25 0.91
N LEU A 92 14.59 2.56 1.00
CA LEU A 92 15.32 3.30 -0.01
C LEU A 92 16.73 2.69 -0.12
N LYS A 93 17.17 2.52 -1.37
CA LYS A 93 18.50 2.05 -1.71
C LYS A 93 19.22 3.14 -2.46
N VAL A 94 20.55 3.05 -2.52
CA VAL A 94 21.31 3.77 -3.53
C VAL A 94 20.67 3.51 -4.89
N ASP A 95 20.60 4.55 -5.71
CA ASP A 95 19.96 4.61 -7.02
C ASP A 95 18.43 4.58 -7.05
N SER A 96 17.77 4.52 -5.90
CA SER A 96 16.31 4.71 -5.86
C SER A 96 15.95 6.11 -6.36
N LEU A 97 14.94 6.18 -7.22
CA LEU A 97 14.33 7.43 -7.65
C LEU A 97 13.36 7.92 -6.58
N VAL A 98 13.50 9.19 -6.21
CA VAL A 98 12.73 9.81 -5.13
C VAL A 98 12.36 11.24 -5.47
N ARG A 99 11.23 11.70 -4.94
CA ARG A 99 10.86 13.11 -4.86
C ARG A 99 10.79 13.52 -3.38
N VAL A 100 11.08 14.78 -3.08
CA VAL A 100 10.86 15.31 -1.73
C VAL A 100 9.34 15.48 -1.53
N ARG A 101 8.82 15.19 -0.34
CA ARG A 101 7.38 15.22 -0.04
C ARG A 101 6.68 16.56 -0.37
N GLN A 102 7.43 17.66 -0.39
CA GLN A 102 6.96 19.01 -0.74
C GLN A 102 7.41 19.49 -2.14
N GLY A 103 7.93 18.61 -3.02
CA GLY A 103 8.60 19.04 -4.25
C GLY A 103 8.19 18.29 -5.52
N GLY A 104 8.39 18.94 -6.67
CA GLY A 104 8.02 18.44 -8.00
C GLY A 104 9.14 17.85 -8.85
N LYS A 105 10.39 17.80 -8.38
CA LYS A 105 11.51 17.21 -9.14
C LYS A 105 11.92 15.85 -8.60
N VAL A 106 12.38 15.00 -9.52
CA VAL A 106 12.83 13.64 -9.22
C VAL A 106 14.36 13.60 -9.12
N TYR A 107 14.84 13.00 -8.03
CA TYR A 107 16.24 12.85 -7.71
C TYR A 107 16.61 11.37 -7.64
N ARG A 108 17.90 11.08 -7.76
CA ARG A 108 18.48 9.77 -7.51
C ARG A 108 19.19 9.77 -6.17
N ILE A 109 19.02 8.74 -5.37
CA ILE A 109 19.81 8.59 -4.15
C ILE A 109 21.24 8.19 -4.52
N GLY A 110 22.21 9.04 -4.23
CA GLY A 110 23.63 8.74 -4.45
C GLY A 110 24.28 8.00 -3.30
N ILE A 111 23.95 8.37 -2.05
CA ILE A 111 24.58 7.83 -0.85
C ILE A 111 23.52 7.68 0.25
N LEU A 112 23.59 6.60 1.02
CA LEU A 112 22.85 6.41 2.26
C LEU A 112 23.84 6.25 3.41
N ARG A 113 23.81 7.14 4.41
CA ARG A 113 24.73 7.10 5.56
C ARG A 113 24.05 7.66 6.81
N GLY A 114 24.12 6.95 7.93
CA GLY A 114 23.68 7.45 9.24
C GLY A 114 22.21 7.91 9.29
N GLY A 115 21.31 7.28 8.51
CA GLY A 115 19.91 7.71 8.43
C GLY A 115 19.67 8.93 7.53
N TRP A 116 20.63 9.29 6.68
CA TRP A 116 20.52 10.36 5.69
C TRP A 116 20.73 9.82 4.27
N ALA A 117 20.06 10.43 3.30
CA ALA A 117 20.17 10.15 1.88
C ALA A 117 20.69 11.39 1.13
N HIS A 118 21.79 11.24 0.40
CA HIS A 118 22.30 12.30 -0.48
C HIS A 118 21.60 12.24 -1.84
N LEU A 119 20.94 13.32 -2.23
CA LEU A 119 20.20 13.43 -3.50
C LEU A 119 21.10 13.98 -4.60
N ARG A 120 21.24 13.21 -5.69
CA ARG A 120 21.96 13.58 -6.91
C ARG A 120 20.99 13.91 -8.04
N ALA A 121 21.42 14.80 -8.92
CA ALA A 121 20.78 15.11 -10.20
C ALA A 121 20.96 13.96 -11.21
N GLY A 122 20.34 14.09 -12.39
CA GLY A 122 20.57 13.16 -13.50
C GLY A 122 19.89 11.80 -13.34
N ALA A 123 18.73 11.78 -12.67
CA ALA A 123 17.85 10.62 -12.69
C ALA A 123 17.40 10.31 -14.13
N LYS A 124 17.24 9.02 -14.47
CA LYS A 124 16.59 8.61 -15.72
C LYS A 124 15.06 8.75 -15.57
N HIS A 125 14.57 9.98 -15.51
CA HIS A 125 13.15 10.31 -15.36
C HIS A 125 12.82 11.62 -16.08
N PRO A 126 11.65 11.77 -16.72
CA PRO A 126 11.28 13.00 -17.43
C PRO A 126 11.36 14.26 -16.55
N GLU A 127 10.98 14.12 -15.28
CA GLU A 127 11.02 15.20 -14.28
C GLU A 127 12.32 15.24 -13.45
N ALA A 128 13.41 14.67 -13.97
CA ALA A 128 14.68 14.64 -13.27
C ALA A 128 15.20 16.04 -12.95
N ALA A 129 15.69 16.20 -11.72
CA ALA A 129 16.39 17.41 -11.33
C ALA A 129 17.71 17.53 -12.11
N LYS A 130 17.98 18.77 -12.58
CA LYS A 130 19.23 19.12 -13.27
C LYS A 130 20.37 19.46 -12.30
N SER A 131 20.05 19.79 -11.05
CA SER A 131 21.01 20.10 -9.98
C SER A 131 20.76 19.25 -8.74
N ALA A 132 21.83 18.98 -7.98
CA ALA A 132 21.75 18.20 -6.75
C ALA A 132 21.08 19.01 -5.62
N PHE A 133 20.45 18.32 -4.67
CA PHE A 133 19.68 18.95 -3.58
C PHE A 133 20.27 18.67 -2.17
N GLY A 134 21.36 17.89 -2.11
CA GLY A 134 22.09 17.58 -0.88
C GLY A 134 21.46 16.47 -0.03
N TRP A 135 21.74 16.47 1.28
CA TRP A 135 21.30 15.43 2.22
C TRP A 135 19.86 15.64 2.70
N ARG A 136 19.08 14.55 2.78
CA ARG A 136 17.71 14.54 3.32
C ARG A 136 17.45 13.30 4.17
N LYS A 137 16.54 13.41 5.14
CA LYS A 137 16.11 12.24 5.89
C LYS A 137 15.21 11.35 5.00
N PRO A 138 15.40 10.01 4.97
CA PRO A 138 14.65 9.10 4.12
C PRO A 138 13.13 9.17 4.25
N ASP A 139 12.59 9.49 5.42
CA ASP A 139 11.16 9.64 5.70
C ASP A 139 10.52 10.87 5.02
N THR A 140 11.34 11.85 4.63
CA THR A 140 10.91 13.02 3.85
C THR A 140 10.88 12.76 2.34
N LEU A 141 11.31 11.57 1.92
CA LEU A 141 11.44 11.17 0.52
C LEU A 141 10.33 10.20 0.12
N ILE A 142 9.70 10.48 -1.01
CA ILE A 142 8.69 9.61 -1.62
C ILE A 142 9.36 8.88 -2.78
N ARG A 143 9.31 7.55 -2.77
CA ARG A 143 9.76 6.73 -3.90
C ARG A 143 8.93 7.06 -5.15
N VAL A 144 9.63 7.32 -6.25
CA VAL A 144 9.02 7.45 -7.57
C VAL A 144 9.17 6.08 -8.25
N PRO A 145 8.08 5.49 -8.79
CA PRO A 145 8.19 4.30 -9.63
C PRO A 145 9.18 4.57 -10.76
N ALA A 146 10.06 3.61 -11.02
CA ALA A 146 10.98 3.69 -12.16
C ALA A 146 10.21 3.62 -13.48
#